data_AF-A0A1B7LCU9-F1
#
_entry.id   AF-A0A1B7LCU9-F1
#
_cell.length_a   1.000
_cell.length_b   1.000
_cell.length_c   1.000
_cell.angle_alpha   90.00
_cell.angle_beta   90.00
_cell.angle_gamma   90.00
#
_symmetry.space_group_name_H-M   'P 1'
#
loop_
_entity.id
_entity.type
_entity.pdbx_description
1 polymer ?
#
loop_
_entity_poly.entity_id
_entity_poly.type
_entity_poly.pdbx_seq_one_letter_code
_entity_poly.pdbx_strand_id
1 'polypeptide(L)'
;MTRPAIAVVGCGKVGGALALLLKERGYPAAAVASKTPASAEKLAGALGCPAATVDGAVRAAELVFITTPDREIAPVSAGIAARGGFRPGQVVAHTSGAHAADELEGVRAAGALALSIHPLQSFADVRGAMENLPGSWFALEGDEDAMPLARQVVADLNGHAFYVKAADKPLYHAAACIASNFLVSLMHLATGLYGQFGLSRTQAFQALLPLVQGTINNIARSGPTAALTGPIARGDLPTVAGHLPALEQVGDTEAVLYRLLGLYTVGVALEKGGIDRRQAGELRKLLEDRANSEEVC
;
A
#
# COMPACT_ATOMS: atom_id res chain seq x y z
N MET A 1 7.02 1.54 -30.61
CA MET A 1 8.35 1.89 -30.09
C MET A 1 8.96 0.64 -29.50
N THR A 2 10.27 0.46 -29.61
CA THR A 2 11.00 -0.64 -28.95
C THR A 2 10.91 -0.48 -27.44
N ARG A 3 10.72 -1.57 -26.69
CA ARG A 3 10.68 -1.52 -25.21
C ARG A 3 12.10 -1.29 -24.67
N PRO A 4 12.30 -0.32 -23.76
CA PRO A 4 13.62 -0.03 -23.22
C PRO A 4 14.16 -1.21 -22.41
N ALA A 5 15.48 -1.38 -22.43
CA ALA A 5 16.14 -2.32 -21.54
C ALA A 5 16.00 -1.85 -20.08
N ILE A 6 15.64 -2.77 -19.18
CA ILE A 6 15.40 -2.49 -17.77
C ILE A 6 16.54 -2.96 -16.87
N ALA A 7 16.80 -2.23 -15.79
CA ALA A 7 17.59 -2.70 -14.67
C ALA A 7 16.85 -2.50 -13.35
N VAL A 8 17.14 -3.36 -12.38
CA VAL A 8 16.57 -3.27 -11.02
C VAL A 8 17.67 -3.14 -9.98
N VAL A 9 17.59 -2.09 -9.17
CA VAL A 9 18.41 -1.85 -7.98
C VAL A 9 17.52 -2.07 -6.75
N GLY A 10 17.69 -3.21 -6.08
CA GLY A 10 16.86 -3.65 -4.97
C GLY A 10 15.95 -4.80 -5.36
N CYS A 11 16.46 -6.03 -5.30
CA CYS A 11 15.76 -7.26 -5.70
C CYS A 11 14.76 -7.78 -4.65
N GLY A 12 13.95 -6.87 -4.08
CA GLY A 12 12.87 -7.19 -3.15
C GLY A 12 11.60 -7.71 -3.85
N LYS A 13 10.49 -7.76 -3.11
CA LYS A 13 9.21 -8.28 -3.61
C LYS A 13 8.70 -7.51 -4.84
N VAL A 14 8.62 -6.18 -4.72
CA VAL A 14 8.13 -5.29 -5.79
C VAL A 14 9.06 -5.30 -6.99
N GLY A 15 10.36 -5.04 -6.77
CA GLY A 15 11.35 -5.01 -7.85
C GLY A 15 11.47 -6.34 -8.60
N GLY A 16 11.45 -7.46 -7.88
CA GLY A 16 11.47 -8.79 -8.49
C GLY A 16 10.25 -9.07 -9.35
N ALA A 17 9.04 -8.82 -8.82
CA ALA A 17 7.80 -9.06 -9.56
C ALA A 17 7.68 -8.14 -10.78
N LEU A 18 8.03 -6.86 -10.63
CA LEU A 18 8.01 -5.89 -11.72
C LEU A 18 8.97 -6.30 -12.84
N ALA A 19 10.20 -6.69 -12.51
CA ALA A 19 11.17 -7.12 -13.51
C ALA A 19 10.73 -8.36 -14.28
N LEU A 20 10.19 -9.37 -13.56
CA LEU A 20 9.73 -10.62 -14.15
C LEU A 20 8.57 -10.36 -15.11
N LEU A 21 7.57 -9.61 -14.66
CA LEU A 21 6.43 -9.25 -15.51
C LEU A 21 6.85 -8.41 -16.71
N LEU A 22 7.70 -7.40 -16.54
CA LEU A 22 8.17 -6.60 -17.67
C LEU A 22 8.96 -7.44 -18.68
N LYS A 23 9.78 -8.39 -18.22
CA LYS A 23 10.45 -9.35 -19.09
C LYS A 23 9.44 -10.19 -19.89
N GLU A 24 8.38 -10.69 -19.26
CA GLU A 24 7.29 -11.41 -19.95
C GLU A 24 6.58 -10.55 -21.00
N ARG A 25 6.56 -9.22 -20.79
CA ARG A 25 6.04 -8.24 -21.76
C ARG A 25 7.07 -7.80 -22.79
N GLY A 26 8.26 -8.38 -22.80
CA GLY A 26 9.29 -8.14 -23.81
C GLY A 26 10.17 -6.92 -23.53
N TYR A 27 10.23 -6.42 -22.30
CA TYR A 27 11.29 -5.50 -21.87
C TYR A 27 12.59 -6.30 -21.67
N PRO A 28 13.69 -5.98 -22.36
CA PRO A 28 14.96 -6.67 -22.15
C PRO A 28 15.48 -6.45 -20.72
N ALA A 29 15.76 -7.51 -19.98
CA ALA A 29 16.40 -7.40 -18.66
C ALA A 29 17.91 -7.23 -18.83
N ALA A 30 18.43 -6.01 -18.62
CA ALA A 30 19.84 -5.70 -18.82
C ALA A 30 20.72 -6.23 -17.67
N ALA A 31 20.30 -5.97 -16.43
CA ALA A 31 21.03 -6.36 -15.23
C ALA A 31 20.20 -6.14 -13.96
N VAL A 32 20.57 -6.80 -12.88
CA VAL A 32 20.03 -6.52 -11.54
C VAL A 32 21.13 -6.33 -10.51
N ALA A 33 20.86 -5.53 -9.49
CA ALA A 33 21.77 -5.30 -8.37
C ALA A 33 20.98 -5.27 -7.05
N SER A 34 21.60 -5.75 -5.98
CA SER A 34 21.03 -5.69 -4.63
C SER A 34 22.16 -5.61 -3.61
N LYS A 35 21.87 -5.03 -2.44
CA LYS A 35 22.78 -5.08 -1.28
C LYS A 35 23.05 -6.52 -0.84
N THR A 36 22.06 -7.41 -1.03
CA THR A 36 22.16 -8.84 -0.72
C THR A 36 22.50 -9.62 -2.00
N PRO A 37 23.71 -10.20 -2.14
CA PRO A 37 24.13 -10.91 -3.34
C PRO A 37 23.17 -12.05 -3.73
N ALA A 38 22.76 -12.87 -2.77
CA ALA A 38 21.83 -13.97 -3.00
C ALA A 38 20.48 -13.52 -3.61
N SER A 39 19.99 -12.32 -3.25
CA SER A 39 18.78 -11.75 -3.85
C SER A 39 18.99 -11.31 -5.29
N ALA A 40 20.17 -10.74 -5.61
CA ALA A 40 20.54 -10.36 -6.96
C ALA A 40 20.69 -11.59 -7.85
N GLU A 41 21.45 -12.60 -7.41
CA GLU A 41 21.67 -13.86 -8.12
C GLU A 41 20.37 -14.60 -8.42
N LYS A 42 19.48 -14.70 -7.44
CA LYS A 42 18.17 -15.35 -7.61
C LYS A 42 17.33 -14.66 -8.70
N LEU A 43 17.23 -13.33 -8.65
CA LEU A 43 16.45 -12.58 -9.64
C LEU A 43 17.12 -12.59 -11.02
N ALA A 44 18.44 -12.45 -11.07
CA ALA A 44 19.26 -12.54 -12.28
C ALA A 44 19.04 -13.88 -13.00
N GLY A 45 19.06 -15.00 -12.27
CA GLY A 45 18.80 -16.32 -12.82
C GLY A 45 17.39 -16.46 -13.43
N ALA A 46 16.37 -15.93 -12.75
CA ALA A 46 15.00 -15.95 -13.27
C ALA A 46 14.83 -15.02 -14.50
N LEU A 47 15.54 -13.89 -14.52
CA LEU A 47 15.54 -12.95 -15.64
C LEU A 47 16.49 -13.34 -16.77
N GLY A 48 17.39 -14.31 -16.58
CA GLY A 48 18.41 -14.64 -17.58
C GLY A 48 19.33 -13.46 -17.90
N CYS A 49 19.60 -12.60 -16.92
CA CYS A 49 20.46 -11.41 -17.05
C CYS A 49 21.59 -11.46 -16.00
N PRO A 50 22.65 -10.64 -16.12
CA PRO A 50 23.70 -10.60 -15.11
C PRO A 50 23.22 -10.00 -13.77
N ALA A 51 23.70 -10.57 -12.67
CA ALA A 51 23.80 -9.87 -11.39
C ALA A 51 25.06 -8.98 -11.45
N ALA A 52 24.89 -7.67 -11.29
CA ALA A 52 25.96 -6.69 -11.46
C ALA A 52 26.16 -5.83 -10.20
N THR A 53 27.22 -5.02 -10.19
CA THR A 53 27.31 -3.89 -9.27
C THR A 53 26.16 -2.91 -9.53
N VAL A 54 25.79 -2.11 -8.53
CA VAL A 54 24.74 -1.09 -8.70
C VAL A 54 25.01 -0.20 -9.91
N ASP A 55 26.22 0.35 -10.03
CA ASP A 55 26.57 1.23 -11.14
C ASP A 55 26.62 0.48 -12.49
N GLY A 56 27.05 -0.79 -12.48
CA GLY A 56 27.01 -1.64 -13.67
C GLY A 56 25.59 -1.90 -14.15
N ALA A 57 24.66 -2.17 -13.24
CA ALA A 57 23.26 -2.39 -13.57
C ALA A 57 22.60 -1.12 -14.12
N VAL A 58 22.82 0.03 -13.45
CA VAL A 58 22.29 1.33 -13.88
C VAL A 58 22.77 1.67 -15.29
N ARG A 59 24.08 1.54 -15.58
CA ARG A 59 24.61 1.86 -16.92
C ARG A 59 24.18 0.91 -18.03
N ALA A 60 23.70 -0.29 -17.69
CA ALA A 60 23.30 -1.28 -18.69
C ALA A 60 21.88 -1.03 -19.27
N ALA A 61 21.07 -0.17 -18.64
CA ALA A 61 19.65 -0.03 -18.94
C ALA A 61 19.24 1.39 -19.36
N GLU A 62 18.12 1.50 -20.07
CA GLU A 62 17.47 2.77 -20.43
C GLU A 62 16.43 3.16 -19.38
N LEU A 63 15.81 2.17 -18.73
CA LEU A 63 14.86 2.33 -17.63
C LEU A 63 15.37 1.61 -16.38
N VAL A 64 15.65 2.35 -15.31
CA VAL A 64 16.16 1.80 -14.05
C VAL A 64 15.11 1.90 -12.97
N PHE A 65 14.82 0.79 -12.29
CA PHE A 65 13.98 0.77 -11.10
C PHE A 65 14.82 0.73 -9.84
N ILE A 66 14.71 1.76 -8.99
CA ILE A 66 15.22 1.75 -7.61
C ILE A 66 14.08 1.29 -6.70
N THR A 67 14.13 0.02 -6.33
CA THR A 67 13.12 -0.68 -5.53
C THR A 67 13.68 -1.11 -4.17
N THR A 68 14.53 -0.25 -3.60
CA THR A 68 15.04 -0.35 -2.22
C THR A 68 13.98 0.10 -1.22
N PRO A 69 14.15 -0.17 0.10
CA PRO A 69 13.29 0.43 1.11
C PRO A 69 13.25 1.95 0.97
N ASP A 70 12.11 2.55 1.31
CA ASP A 70 11.84 3.99 1.14
C ASP A 70 12.96 4.89 1.67
N ARG A 71 13.42 4.65 2.90
CA ARG A 71 14.53 5.38 3.54
C ARG A 71 15.88 5.28 2.81
N GLU A 72 16.04 4.32 1.90
CA GLU A 72 17.27 4.09 1.14
C GLU A 72 17.21 4.67 -0.28
N ILE A 73 16.04 5.13 -0.76
CA ILE A 73 15.87 5.61 -2.15
C ILE A 73 16.82 6.79 -2.42
N ALA A 74 16.75 7.85 -1.63
CA ALA A 74 17.62 9.01 -1.79
C ALA A 74 19.11 8.70 -1.58
N PRO A 75 19.53 8.02 -0.49
CA PRO A 75 20.94 7.65 -0.31
C PRO A 75 21.52 6.81 -1.45
N VAL A 76 20.75 5.85 -1.97
CA VAL A 76 21.17 5.01 -3.10
C VAL A 76 21.27 5.84 -4.37
N SER A 77 20.25 6.65 -4.68
CA SER A 77 20.25 7.55 -5.84
C SER A 77 21.44 8.52 -5.81
N ALA A 78 21.64 9.22 -4.69
CA ALA A 78 22.73 10.16 -4.50
C ALA A 78 24.11 9.48 -4.63
N GLY A 79 24.28 8.28 -4.07
CA GLY A 79 25.50 7.51 -4.23
C GLY A 79 25.80 7.16 -5.69
N ILE A 80 24.79 6.71 -6.46
CA ILE A 80 24.94 6.39 -7.88
C ILE A 80 25.32 7.65 -8.68
N ALA A 81 24.66 8.78 -8.39
CA ALA A 81 24.94 10.06 -9.04
C ALA A 81 26.36 10.54 -8.77
N ALA A 82 26.83 10.47 -7.51
CA ALA A 82 28.18 10.86 -7.13
C ALA A 82 29.29 10.06 -7.84
N ARG A 83 28.98 8.85 -8.31
CA ARG A 83 29.89 7.99 -9.09
C ARG A 83 29.69 8.11 -10.61
N GLY A 84 28.85 9.04 -11.07
CA GLY A 84 28.53 9.21 -12.49
C GLY A 84 27.81 7.99 -13.09
N GLY A 85 26.97 7.31 -12.29
CA GLY A 85 26.27 6.10 -12.74
C GLY A 85 25.14 6.36 -13.74
N PHE A 86 24.49 7.53 -13.67
CA PHE A 86 23.39 7.90 -14.55
C PHE A 86 23.86 8.55 -15.85
N ARG A 87 23.02 8.48 -16.90
CA ARG A 87 23.32 9.03 -18.22
C ARG A 87 22.21 9.98 -18.68
N PRO A 88 22.53 11.04 -19.45
CA PRO A 88 21.51 11.91 -20.03
C PRO A 88 20.44 11.13 -20.81
N GLY A 89 19.17 11.48 -20.61
CA GLY A 89 18.02 10.84 -21.27
C GLY A 89 17.63 9.45 -20.73
N GLN A 90 18.38 8.90 -19.76
CA GLN A 90 17.97 7.70 -19.03
C GLN A 90 16.75 8.00 -18.15
N VAL A 91 15.87 7.03 -17.97
CA VAL A 91 14.73 7.15 -17.05
C VAL A 91 14.99 6.31 -15.79
N VAL A 92 14.80 6.92 -14.62
CA VAL A 92 14.97 6.26 -13.33
C VAL A 92 13.68 6.40 -12.55
N ALA A 93 13.10 5.27 -12.15
CA ALA A 93 11.87 5.21 -11.39
C ALA A 93 12.10 4.59 -10.02
N HIS A 94 11.48 5.13 -8.97
CA HIS A 94 11.27 4.38 -7.72
C HIS A 94 9.82 3.94 -7.59
N THR A 95 9.54 3.05 -6.63
CA THR A 95 8.20 2.47 -6.42
C THR A 95 7.54 2.87 -5.11
N SER A 96 8.17 3.73 -4.28
CA SER A 96 7.50 4.28 -3.08
C SER A 96 6.21 5.03 -3.42
N GLY A 97 5.16 4.76 -2.66
CA GLY A 97 3.90 5.51 -2.70
C GLY A 97 3.93 6.82 -1.91
N ALA A 98 4.83 6.94 -0.93
CA ALA A 98 4.91 8.09 -0.03
C ALA A 98 5.89 9.17 -0.52
N HIS A 99 7.02 8.75 -1.09
CA HIS A 99 8.09 9.66 -1.51
C HIS A 99 7.86 10.18 -2.93
N ALA A 100 8.19 11.44 -3.19
CA ALA A 100 8.16 12.02 -4.52
C ALA A 100 9.40 11.65 -5.34
N ALA A 101 9.32 11.80 -6.66
CA ALA A 101 10.46 11.67 -7.57
C ALA A 101 11.60 12.65 -7.22
N ASP A 102 11.34 13.67 -6.40
CA ASP A 102 12.36 14.58 -5.85
C ASP A 102 13.43 13.89 -5.00
N GLU A 103 13.15 12.71 -4.42
CA GLU A 103 14.19 11.86 -3.79
C GLU A 103 15.27 11.40 -4.79
N LEU A 104 15.02 11.56 -6.10
CA LEU A 104 15.94 11.25 -7.19
C LEU A 104 16.67 12.49 -7.71
N GLU A 105 16.94 13.50 -6.87
CA GLU A 105 17.65 14.73 -7.29
C GLU A 105 18.95 14.46 -8.08
N GLY A 106 19.74 13.46 -7.64
CA GLY A 106 20.97 13.05 -8.32
C GLY A 106 20.77 12.50 -9.74
N VAL A 107 19.58 12.00 -10.06
CA VAL A 107 19.19 11.57 -11.41
C VAL A 107 19.07 12.80 -12.32
N ARG A 108 18.32 13.81 -11.88
CA ARG A 108 18.10 15.04 -12.64
C ARG A 108 19.38 15.84 -12.86
N ALA A 109 20.25 15.92 -11.85
CA ALA A 109 21.55 16.56 -11.95
C ALA A 109 22.45 15.92 -13.03
N ALA A 110 22.25 14.63 -13.33
CA ALA A 110 22.96 13.91 -14.39
C ALA A 110 22.29 14.02 -15.78
N GLY A 111 21.22 14.81 -15.91
CA GLY A 111 20.44 14.95 -17.15
C GLY A 111 19.53 13.74 -17.46
N ALA A 112 19.33 12.85 -16.48
CA ALA A 112 18.36 11.77 -16.55
C ALA A 112 16.99 12.25 -16.01
N LEU A 113 15.94 11.48 -16.29
CA LEU A 113 14.56 11.79 -15.91
C LEU A 113 14.12 10.93 -14.72
N ALA A 114 13.48 11.55 -13.75
CA ALA A 114 13.03 10.94 -12.51
C ALA A 114 11.52 10.64 -12.53
N LEU A 115 11.17 9.45 -12.06
CA LEU A 115 9.79 8.98 -11.94
C LEU A 115 9.52 8.34 -10.57
N SER A 116 8.27 8.38 -10.17
CA SER A 116 7.66 7.46 -9.23
C SER A 116 6.56 6.67 -9.92
N ILE A 117 6.66 5.35 -9.86
CA ILE A 117 5.68 4.42 -10.41
C ILE A 117 5.26 3.50 -9.26
N HIS A 118 4.26 3.91 -8.49
CA HIS A 118 3.80 3.14 -7.33
C HIS A 118 2.62 2.23 -7.71
N PRO A 119 2.81 0.91 -7.78
CA PRO A 119 1.68 -0.02 -7.86
C PRO A 119 0.87 0.01 -6.55
N LEU A 120 -0.41 0.37 -6.65
CA LEU A 120 -1.35 0.38 -5.53
C LEU A 120 -1.80 -1.04 -5.21
N GLN A 121 -0.90 -1.82 -4.61
CA GLN A 121 -1.11 -3.24 -4.33
C GLN A 121 -0.33 -3.69 -3.08
N SER A 122 -0.83 -4.72 -2.39
CA SER A 122 -0.15 -5.34 -1.25
C SER A 122 0.74 -6.50 -1.70
N PHE A 123 2.01 -6.47 -1.29
CA PHE A 123 3.03 -7.43 -1.72
C PHE A 123 3.49 -8.33 -0.57
N ALA A 124 2.87 -9.50 -0.45
CA ALA A 124 3.26 -10.52 0.52
C ALA A 124 4.55 -11.25 0.10
N ASP A 125 4.66 -11.63 -1.18
CA ASP A 125 5.82 -12.26 -1.80
C ASP A 125 5.85 -11.97 -3.31
N VAL A 126 6.91 -12.42 -4.00
CA VAL A 126 7.08 -12.17 -5.45
C VAL A 126 6.01 -12.87 -6.29
N ARG A 127 5.57 -14.06 -5.92
CA ARG A 127 4.59 -14.81 -6.71
C ARG A 127 3.21 -14.15 -6.61
N GLY A 128 2.74 -13.86 -5.41
CA GLY A 128 1.50 -13.12 -5.20
C GLY A 128 1.56 -11.72 -5.84
N ALA A 129 2.73 -11.07 -5.81
CA ALA A 129 2.93 -9.81 -6.54
C ALA A 129 2.75 -9.98 -8.06
N MET A 130 3.29 -11.04 -8.65
CA MET A 130 3.12 -11.33 -10.09
C MET A 130 1.66 -11.63 -10.46
N GLU A 131 0.93 -12.33 -9.58
CA GLU A 131 -0.48 -12.64 -9.77
C GLU A 131 -1.37 -11.38 -9.64
N ASN A 132 -1.02 -10.46 -8.73
CA ASN A 132 -1.86 -9.31 -8.39
C ASN A 132 -1.54 -8.00 -9.15
N LEU A 133 -0.31 -7.83 -9.65
CA LEU A 133 0.09 -6.60 -10.36
C LEU A 133 -0.71 -6.35 -11.64
N PRO A 134 -0.94 -7.36 -12.51
CA PRO A 134 -1.80 -7.16 -13.68
C PRO A 134 -3.22 -6.72 -13.27
N GLY A 135 -3.74 -5.68 -13.91
CA GLY A 135 -5.04 -5.09 -13.57
C GLY A 135 -5.01 -4.12 -12.37
N SER A 136 -3.88 -3.99 -11.68
CA SER A 136 -3.76 -3.03 -10.57
C SER A 136 -3.70 -1.58 -11.06
N TRP A 137 -4.06 -0.66 -10.17
CA TRP A 137 -3.84 0.76 -10.37
C TRP A 137 -2.41 1.16 -9.99
N PHE A 138 -1.85 2.15 -10.70
CA PHE A 138 -0.53 2.70 -10.48
C PHE A 138 -0.62 4.22 -10.36
N ALA A 139 -0.11 4.77 -9.26
CA ALA A 139 0.09 6.20 -9.13
C ALA A 139 1.40 6.59 -9.81
N LEU A 140 1.30 7.55 -10.73
CA LEU A 140 2.42 8.10 -11.47
C LEU A 140 2.70 9.54 -11.04
N GLU A 141 3.98 9.86 -10.93
CA GLU A 141 4.48 11.18 -10.56
C GLU A 141 5.94 11.31 -11.06
N GLY A 142 6.42 12.53 -11.29
CA GLY A 142 7.78 12.80 -11.77
C GLY A 142 7.83 13.71 -13.00
N ASP A 143 8.92 13.60 -13.77
CA ASP A 143 9.21 14.50 -14.89
C ASP A 143 8.26 14.26 -16.08
N GLU A 144 7.70 15.34 -16.63
CA GLU A 144 6.67 15.29 -17.69
C GLU A 144 7.13 14.52 -18.94
N ASP A 145 8.40 14.71 -19.33
CA ASP A 145 9.01 14.05 -20.50
C ASP A 145 9.09 12.53 -20.36
N ALA A 146 9.11 12.00 -19.13
CA ALA A 146 9.15 10.56 -18.85
C ALA A 146 7.76 9.94 -18.61
N MET A 147 6.71 10.76 -18.45
CA MET A 147 5.34 10.26 -18.23
C MET A 147 4.78 9.36 -19.34
N PRO A 148 5.05 9.61 -20.64
CA PRO A 148 4.62 8.68 -21.69
C PRO A 148 5.17 7.27 -21.50
N LEU A 149 6.45 7.14 -21.10
CA LEU A 149 7.05 5.84 -20.79
C LEU A 149 6.42 5.21 -19.55
N ALA A 150 6.19 5.98 -18.48
CA ALA A 150 5.53 5.50 -17.27
C ALA A 150 4.14 4.91 -17.58
N ARG A 151 3.33 5.62 -18.38
CA ARG A 151 2.03 5.14 -18.85
C ARG A 151 2.13 3.90 -19.72
N GLN A 152 3.14 3.83 -20.59
CA GLN A 152 3.38 2.64 -21.41
C GLN A 152 3.74 1.43 -20.54
N VAL A 153 4.62 1.58 -19.55
CA VAL A 153 5.00 0.51 -18.60
C VAL A 153 3.75 -0.02 -17.88
N VAL A 154 2.91 0.86 -17.37
CA VAL A 154 1.66 0.46 -16.69
C VAL A 154 0.70 -0.25 -17.64
N ALA A 155 0.51 0.28 -18.86
CA ALA A 155 -0.35 -0.33 -19.86
C ALA A 155 0.16 -1.72 -20.31
N ASP A 156 1.46 -1.86 -20.53
CA ASP A 156 2.10 -3.13 -20.89
C ASP A 156 1.95 -4.17 -19.77
N LEU A 157 1.74 -3.77 -18.52
CA LEU A 157 1.40 -4.64 -17.39
C LEU A 157 -0.11 -4.92 -17.25
N ASN A 158 -0.94 -4.48 -18.19
CA ASN A 158 -2.41 -4.46 -18.08
C ASN A 158 -2.92 -3.66 -16.86
N GLY A 159 -2.16 -2.67 -16.39
CA GLY A 159 -2.54 -1.82 -15.26
C GLY A 159 -3.31 -0.58 -15.68
N HIS A 160 -3.81 0.14 -14.68
CA HIS A 160 -4.45 1.45 -14.84
C HIS A 160 -3.58 2.54 -14.22
N ALA A 161 -3.38 3.65 -14.92
CA ALA A 161 -2.55 4.74 -14.44
C ALA A 161 -3.39 5.96 -14.03
N PHE A 162 -2.98 6.61 -12.95
CA PHE A 162 -3.45 7.94 -12.58
C PHE A 162 -2.29 8.78 -12.05
N TYR A 163 -2.42 10.10 -12.15
CA TYR A 163 -1.38 11.02 -11.69
C TYR A 163 -1.66 11.48 -10.25
N VAL A 164 -0.61 11.57 -9.44
CA VAL A 164 -0.63 12.14 -8.09
C VAL A 164 0.43 13.23 -8.02
N LYS A 165 0.07 14.43 -7.54
CA LYS A 165 1.06 15.49 -7.34
C LYS A 165 2.02 15.10 -6.22
N ALA A 166 3.28 15.51 -6.32
CA ALA A 166 4.29 15.27 -5.29
C ALA A 166 3.81 15.63 -3.87
N ALA A 167 3.16 16.80 -3.72
CA ALA A 167 2.64 17.28 -2.44
C ALA A 167 1.49 16.42 -1.87
N ASP A 168 0.76 15.69 -2.71
CA ASP A 168 -0.41 14.88 -2.32
C ASP A 168 -0.01 13.43 -1.95
N LYS A 169 1.24 13.02 -2.22
CA LYS A 169 1.70 11.64 -2.01
C LYS A 169 1.58 11.15 -0.56
N PRO A 170 1.89 11.96 0.47
CA PRO A 170 1.68 11.51 1.85
C PRO A 170 0.22 11.16 2.14
N LEU A 171 -0.74 11.98 1.67
CA LEU A 171 -2.17 11.72 1.86
C LEU A 171 -2.63 10.50 1.05
N TYR A 172 -2.22 10.42 -0.21
CA TYR A 172 -2.47 9.27 -1.08
C TYR A 172 -2.00 7.95 -0.43
N HIS A 173 -0.76 7.93 0.07
CA HIS A 173 -0.21 6.73 0.69
C HIS A 173 -0.88 6.41 2.03
N ALA A 174 -1.23 7.42 2.83
CA ALA A 174 -2.01 7.22 4.05
C ALA A 174 -3.38 6.57 3.75
N ALA A 175 -4.06 6.99 2.68
CA ALA A 175 -5.31 6.38 2.24
C ALA A 175 -5.11 4.90 1.84
N ALA A 176 -4.02 4.57 1.14
CA ALA A 176 -3.66 3.19 0.81
C ALA A 176 -3.38 2.35 2.07
N CYS A 177 -2.68 2.91 3.05
CA CYS A 177 -2.43 2.26 4.35
C CYS A 177 -3.72 2.00 5.12
N ILE A 178 -4.69 2.92 5.09
CA ILE A 178 -6.01 2.72 5.70
C ILE A 178 -6.75 1.56 5.02
N ALA A 179 -6.73 1.50 3.69
CA ALA A 179 -7.43 0.46 2.93
C ALA A 179 -6.80 -0.95 3.06
N SER A 180 -5.49 -1.04 3.30
CA SER A 180 -4.75 -2.31 3.33
C SER A 180 -4.20 -2.65 4.72
N ASN A 181 -3.30 -1.82 5.26
CA ASN A 181 -2.58 -2.14 6.48
C ASN A 181 -3.50 -2.16 7.69
N PHE A 182 -4.39 -1.18 7.81
CA PHE A 182 -5.33 -1.15 8.92
C PHE A 182 -6.42 -2.21 8.79
N LEU A 183 -6.72 -2.72 7.58
CA LEU A 183 -7.54 -3.92 7.46
C LEU A 183 -6.88 -5.13 8.15
N VAL A 184 -5.56 -5.29 8.02
CA VAL A 184 -4.82 -6.33 8.76
C VAL A 184 -4.92 -6.09 10.27
N SER A 185 -4.76 -4.86 10.73
CA SER A 185 -4.91 -4.51 12.16
C SER A 185 -6.33 -4.78 12.68
N LEU A 186 -7.37 -4.47 11.92
CA LEU A 186 -8.76 -4.76 12.26
C LEU A 186 -9.01 -6.28 12.36
N MET A 187 -8.45 -7.06 11.44
CA MET A 187 -8.53 -8.52 11.50
C MET A 187 -7.76 -9.10 12.69
N HIS A 188 -6.59 -8.54 13.00
CA HIS A 188 -5.82 -8.92 14.18
C HIS A 188 -6.58 -8.60 15.48
N LEU A 189 -7.22 -7.43 15.57
CA LEU A 189 -8.07 -7.07 16.70
C LEU A 189 -9.25 -8.05 16.82
N ALA A 190 -10.06 -8.20 15.76
CA ALA A 190 -11.27 -9.03 15.79
C ALA A 190 -10.97 -10.50 16.12
N THR A 191 -9.94 -11.09 15.53
CA THR A 191 -9.53 -12.48 15.84
C THR A 191 -8.97 -12.63 17.26
N GLY A 192 -8.47 -11.55 17.87
CA GLY A 192 -7.96 -11.57 19.23
C GLY A 192 -9.07 -11.62 20.26
N LEU A 193 -10.14 -10.86 20.03
CA LEU A 193 -11.34 -10.89 20.86
C LEU A 193 -11.96 -12.31 20.90
N TYR A 194 -11.89 -13.06 19.80
CA TYR A 194 -12.41 -14.43 19.74
C TYR A 194 -11.66 -15.43 20.63
N GLY A 195 -10.45 -15.08 21.10
CA GLY A 195 -9.75 -15.86 22.13
C GLY A 195 -10.52 -15.94 23.44
N GLN A 196 -11.35 -14.95 23.77
CA GLN A 196 -12.23 -14.94 24.95
C GLN A 196 -13.31 -16.04 24.87
N PHE A 197 -13.58 -16.56 23.67
CA PHE A 197 -14.52 -17.65 23.44
C PHE A 197 -13.82 -19.01 23.30
N GLY A 198 -12.52 -19.09 23.59
CA GLY A 198 -11.73 -20.33 23.50
C GLY A 198 -11.28 -20.71 22.09
N LEU A 199 -11.43 -19.82 21.10
CA LEU A 199 -10.98 -20.09 19.73
C LEU A 199 -9.50 -19.69 19.56
N SER A 200 -8.74 -20.54 18.87
CA SER A 200 -7.43 -20.16 18.36
C SER A 200 -7.53 -19.05 17.32
N ARG A 201 -6.45 -18.29 17.10
CA ARG A 201 -6.38 -17.24 16.06
C ARG A 201 -6.77 -17.76 14.67
N THR A 202 -6.36 -18.98 14.33
CA THR A 202 -6.69 -19.63 13.06
C THR A 202 -8.18 -19.92 12.94
N GLN A 203 -8.80 -20.50 13.98
CA GLN A 203 -10.24 -20.78 13.99
C GLN A 203 -11.07 -19.48 13.93
N ALA A 204 -10.66 -18.47 14.71
CA ALA A 204 -11.30 -17.16 14.68
C ALA A 204 -11.23 -16.52 13.28
N PHE A 205 -10.06 -16.58 12.62
CA PHE A 205 -9.91 -16.08 11.26
C PHE A 205 -10.81 -16.84 10.27
N GLN A 206 -10.83 -18.17 10.33
CA GLN A 206 -11.70 -19.00 9.49
C GLN A 206 -13.18 -18.67 9.69
N ALA A 207 -13.60 -18.43 10.94
CA ALA A 207 -14.98 -18.05 11.25
C ALA A 207 -15.35 -16.65 10.74
N LEU A 208 -14.42 -15.70 10.80
CA LEU A 208 -14.64 -14.31 10.39
C LEU A 208 -14.47 -14.07 8.89
N LEU A 209 -13.69 -14.90 8.18
CA LEU A 209 -13.37 -14.69 6.77
C LEU A 209 -14.62 -14.56 5.86
N PRO A 210 -15.67 -15.41 5.98
CA PRO A 210 -16.88 -15.24 5.17
C PRO A 210 -17.58 -13.88 5.39
N LEU A 211 -17.58 -13.38 6.63
CA LEU A 211 -18.16 -12.08 6.98
C LEU A 211 -17.39 -10.93 6.32
N VAL A 212 -16.05 -10.99 6.37
CA VAL A 212 -15.18 -9.99 5.75
C VAL A 212 -15.33 -9.99 4.23
N GLN A 213 -15.34 -11.18 3.60
CA GLN A 213 -15.53 -11.29 2.15
C GLN A 213 -16.91 -10.76 1.73
N GLY A 214 -17.97 -11.08 2.48
CA GLY A 214 -19.30 -10.52 2.25
C GLY A 214 -19.31 -8.98 2.34
N THR A 215 -18.58 -8.42 3.30
CA THR A 215 -18.44 -6.97 3.47
C THR A 215 -17.71 -6.33 2.28
N ILE A 216 -16.57 -6.87 1.85
CA ILE A 216 -15.82 -6.40 0.67
C ILE A 216 -16.70 -6.46 -0.58
N ASN A 217 -17.44 -7.56 -0.79
CA ASN A 217 -18.33 -7.71 -1.93
C ASN A 217 -19.47 -6.67 -1.92
N ASN A 218 -20.01 -6.33 -0.75
CA ASN A 218 -21.03 -5.29 -0.61
C ASN A 218 -20.45 -3.88 -0.91
N ILE A 219 -19.24 -3.59 -0.42
CA ILE A 219 -18.54 -2.33 -0.73
C ILE A 219 -18.27 -2.22 -2.24
N ALA A 220 -17.82 -3.29 -2.88
CA ALA A 220 -17.57 -3.30 -4.32
C ALA A 220 -18.85 -3.06 -5.14
N ARG A 221 -20.00 -3.60 -4.68
CA ARG A 221 -21.29 -3.44 -5.37
C ARG A 221 -21.93 -2.07 -5.17
N SER A 222 -21.80 -1.47 -3.98
CA SER A 222 -22.64 -0.33 -3.58
C SER A 222 -21.86 0.86 -3.02
N GLY A 223 -20.55 0.77 -2.88
CA GLY A 223 -19.71 1.77 -2.23
C GLY A 223 -19.71 1.65 -0.71
N PRO A 224 -18.70 2.23 -0.02
CA PRO A 224 -18.51 2.09 1.42
C PRO A 224 -19.68 2.63 2.24
N THR A 225 -20.21 3.81 1.87
CA THR A 225 -21.34 4.43 2.57
C THR A 225 -22.59 3.56 2.52
N ALA A 226 -23.03 3.11 1.34
CA ALA A 226 -24.25 2.31 1.22
C ALA A 226 -24.10 0.89 1.78
N ALA A 227 -22.88 0.31 1.74
CA ALA A 227 -22.61 -1.02 2.26
C ALA A 227 -22.64 -1.12 3.80
N LEU A 228 -22.57 0.01 4.52
CA LEU A 228 -22.57 0.03 5.97
C LEU A 228 -23.82 -0.65 6.56
N THR A 229 -23.63 -1.60 7.48
CA THR A 229 -24.70 -2.26 8.25
C THR A 229 -24.33 -2.28 9.73
N GLY A 230 -25.15 -2.94 10.57
CA GLY A 230 -24.87 -3.09 12.00
C GLY A 230 -25.60 -2.08 12.89
N PRO A 231 -25.30 -2.08 14.21
CA PRO A 231 -26.07 -1.33 15.19
C PRO A 231 -25.97 0.18 15.00
N ILE A 232 -24.77 0.72 14.74
CA ILE A 232 -24.59 2.17 14.48
C ILE A 232 -25.37 2.61 13.23
N ALA A 233 -25.37 1.79 12.18
CA ALA A 233 -26.05 2.09 10.92
C ALA A 233 -27.58 2.26 11.06
N ARG A 234 -28.16 1.75 12.16
CA ARG A 234 -29.62 1.78 12.43
C ARG A 234 -29.96 2.48 13.76
N GLY A 235 -28.99 3.14 14.40
CA GLY A 235 -29.25 3.87 15.64
C GLY A 235 -29.52 2.98 16.87
N ASP A 236 -29.00 1.75 16.89
CA ASP A 236 -29.20 0.80 17.98
C ASP A 236 -28.24 1.11 19.15
N LEU A 237 -28.63 2.09 19.96
CA LEU A 237 -27.89 2.53 21.14
C LEU A 237 -27.71 1.41 22.18
N PRO A 238 -28.73 0.62 22.56
CA PRO A 238 -28.56 -0.44 23.56
C PRO A 238 -27.48 -1.45 23.18
N THR A 239 -27.42 -1.86 21.91
CA THR A 239 -26.38 -2.78 21.43
C THR A 239 -24.99 -2.16 21.54
N VAL A 240 -24.82 -0.90 21.09
CA VAL A 240 -23.51 -0.20 21.20
C VAL A 240 -23.10 -0.03 22.66
N ALA A 241 -24.04 0.33 23.54
CA ALA A 241 -23.79 0.49 24.97
C ALA A 241 -23.37 -0.84 25.63
N GLY A 242 -23.96 -1.96 25.20
CA GLY A 242 -23.58 -3.29 25.69
C GLY A 242 -22.17 -3.73 25.28
N HIS A 243 -21.65 -3.24 24.14
CA HIS A 243 -20.30 -3.58 23.70
C HIS A 243 -19.19 -2.92 24.54
N LEU A 244 -19.42 -1.70 25.05
CA LEU A 244 -18.36 -0.91 25.68
C LEU A 244 -17.80 -1.57 26.95
N PRO A 245 -18.63 -2.00 27.94
CA PRO A 245 -18.11 -2.69 29.11
C PRO A 245 -17.43 -4.02 28.77
N ALA A 246 -17.92 -4.74 27.75
CA ALA A 246 -17.33 -6.00 27.32
C ALA A 246 -15.93 -5.80 26.73
N LEU A 247 -15.70 -4.69 26.01
CA LEU A 247 -14.39 -4.35 25.47
C LEU A 247 -13.44 -3.81 26.55
N GLU A 248 -13.96 -3.02 27.50
CA GLU A 248 -13.20 -2.52 28.65
C GLU A 248 -12.66 -3.68 29.52
N GLN A 249 -13.40 -4.79 29.63
CA GLN A 249 -12.90 -6.01 30.28
C GLN A 249 -11.76 -6.71 29.53
N VAL A 250 -11.65 -6.50 28.21
CA VAL A 250 -10.56 -7.08 27.41
C VAL A 250 -9.31 -6.20 27.49
N GLY A 251 -9.47 -4.89 27.35
CA GLY A 251 -8.37 -3.93 27.43
C GLY A 251 -8.71 -2.53 26.94
N ASP A 252 -7.99 -1.54 27.48
CA ASP A 252 -8.21 -0.12 27.15
C ASP A 252 -7.97 0.17 25.68
N THR A 253 -7.00 -0.50 25.05
CA THR A 253 -6.67 -0.27 23.63
C THR A 253 -7.81 -0.70 22.73
N GLU A 254 -8.40 -1.87 22.99
CA GLU A 254 -9.54 -2.43 22.28
C GLU A 254 -10.77 -1.52 22.38
N ALA A 255 -11.07 -1.07 23.60
CA ALA A 255 -12.18 -0.15 23.85
C ALA A 255 -11.99 1.21 23.15
N VAL A 256 -10.79 1.78 23.21
CA VAL A 256 -10.45 3.05 22.52
C VAL A 256 -10.58 2.90 21.00
N LEU A 257 -10.03 1.83 20.42
CA LEU A 257 -10.13 1.59 18.98
C LEU A 257 -11.59 1.43 18.52
N TYR A 258 -12.40 0.68 19.27
CA TYR A 258 -13.82 0.53 18.99
C TYR A 258 -14.55 1.88 19.00
N ARG A 259 -14.29 2.73 20.02
CA ARG A 259 -14.89 4.06 20.14
C ARG A 259 -14.52 4.96 18.96
N LEU A 260 -13.23 5.02 18.60
CA LEU A 260 -12.75 5.84 17.48
C LEU A 260 -13.36 5.42 16.14
N LEU A 261 -13.38 4.11 15.86
CA LEU A 261 -14.02 3.57 14.65
C LEU A 261 -15.54 3.78 14.66
N GLY A 262 -16.17 3.63 15.83
CA GLY A 262 -17.58 3.90 16.03
C GLY A 262 -17.94 5.34 15.72
N LEU A 263 -17.18 6.31 16.22
CA LEU A 263 -17.38 7.73 15.98
C LEU A 263 -17.31 8.08 14.49
N TYR A 264 -16.32 7.54 13.79
CA TYR A 264 -16.23 7.70 12.34
C TYR A 264 -17.44 7.06 11.64
N THR A 265 -17.84 5.86 12.09
CA THR A 265 -19.00 5.12 11.54
C THR A 265 -20.32 5.85 11.74
N VAL A 266 -20.51 6.62 12.82
CA VAL A 266 -21.69 7.48 13.02
C VAL A 266 -21.80 8.52 11.89
N GLY A 267 -20.67 9.11 11.45
CA GLY A 267 -20.64 10.00 10.30
C GLY A 267 -21.12 9.33 9.02
N VAL A 268 -20.62 8.11 8.76
CA VAL A 268 -21.02 7.31 7.59
C VAL A 268 -22.51 6.91 7.66
N ALA A 269 -23.01 6.55 8.84
CA ALA A 269 -24.42 6.21 9.05
C ALA A 269 -25.36 7.40 8.79
N LEU A 270 -24.94 8.61 9.19
CA LEU A 270 -25.66 9.84 8.91
C LEU A 270 -25.64 10.18 7.41
N GLU A 271 -24.49 10.06 6.75
CA GLU A 271 -24.36 10.24 5.29
C GLU A 271 -25.24 9.26 4.51
N LYS A 272 -25.29 7.99 4.95
CA LYS A 272 -26.17 6.96 4.38
C LYS A 272 -27.66 7.28 4.57
N GLY A 273 -28.02 8.09 5.56
CA GLY A 273 -29.40 8.32 5.98
C GLY A 273 -30.02 7.18 6.80
N GLY A 274 -29.19 6.32 7.41
CA GLY A 274 -29.65 5.23 8.27
C GLY A 274 -30.04 5.69 9.69
N ILE A 275 -29.62 6.89 10.07
CA ILE A 275 -29.92 7.55 11.34
C ILE A 275 -30.15 9.05 11.11
N ASP A 276 -30.90 9.68 12.01
CA ASP A 276 -31.05 11.14 12.03
C ASP A 276 -29.96 11.84 12.88
N ARG A 277 -29.98 13.18 12.89
CA ARG A 277 -29.00 13.99 13.66
C ARG A 277 -29.09 13.77 15.18
N ARG A 278 -30.28 13.45 15.69
CA ARG A 278 -30.49 13.22 17.12
C ARG A 278 -29.84 11.89 17.51
N GLN A 279 -30.15 10.81 16.79
CA GLN A 279 -29.55 9.49 17.00
C GLN A 279 -28.02 9.55 16.85
N ALA A 280 -27.51 10.30 15.86
CA ALA A 280 -26.07 10.51 15.71
C ALA A 280 -25.45 11.22 16.93
N GLY A 281 -26.13 12.22 17.49
CA GLY A 281 -25.69 12.91 18.70
C GLY A 281 -25.66 12.00 19.94
N GLU A 282 -26.69 11.18 20.14
CA GLU A 282 -26.75 10.24 21.27
C GLU A 282 -25.66 9.15 21.15
N LEU A 283 -25.41 8.62 19.95
CA LEU A 283 -24.32 7.66 19.70
C LEU A 283 -22.93 8.27 19.91
N ARG A 284 -22.69 9.51 19.45
CA ARG A 284 -21.40 10.20 19.66
C ARG A 284 -21.12 10.38 21.15
N LYS A 285 -22.11 10.87 21.90
CA LYS A 285 -21.99 11.03 23.35
C LYS A 285 -21.60 9.71 24.02
N LEU A 286 -22.33 8.63 23.72
CA LEU A 286 -22.03 7.30 24.26
C LEU A 286 -20.59 6.85 23.96
N LEU A 287 -20.10 7.10 22.74
CA LEU A 287 -18.76 6.68 22.31
C LEU A 287 -17.64 7.60 22.86
N GLU A 288 -17.93 8.87 23.12
CA GLU A 288 -17.02 9.86 23.71
C GLU A 288 -16.92 9.74 25.24
N ASP A 289 -18.00 9.34 25.90
CA ASP A 289 -18.07 9.14 27.35
C ASP A 289 -17.11 8.00 27.75
N ARG A 290 -15.87 8.36 28.12
CA ARG A 290 -15.03 7.48 28.96
C ARG A 290 -15.71 7.45 30.31
N ALA A 291 -16.28 6.32 30.70
CA ALA A 291 -16.67 6.16 32.09
C ALA A 291 -15.43 6.48 32.94
N ASN A 292 -15.57 7.38 33.93
CA ASN A 292 -14.52 7.74 34.86
C ASN A 292 -13.97 6.48 35.53
N SER A 293 -12.83 5.98 35.04
CA SER A 293 -12.03 4.94 35.69
C SER A 293 -10.89 5.56 36.51
N GLU A 294 -11.12 6.74 37.10
CA GLU A 294 -10.29 7.34 38.14
C GLU A 294 -11.18 7.62 39.37
N GLU A 295 -11.70 6.56 39.98
CA GLU A 295 -12.23 6.62 41.34
C GLU A 295 -12.06 5.25 42.03
N VAL A 296 -10.81 4.81 42.13
CA VAL A 296 -10.37 3.96 43.25
C VAL A 296 -9.05 4.54 43.73
N CYS A 297 -9.16 5.41 44.73
CA CYS A 297 -8.06 5.82 45.59
C CYS A 297 -7.79 4.73 46.64
#